data_AF-A0A9E2E4A2-F1
#
_entry.id   AF-A0A9E2E4A2-F1
#
_cell.length_a   1.000
_cell.length_b   1.000
_cell.length_c   1.000
_cell.angle_alpha   90.00
_cell.angle_beta   90.00
_cell.angle_gamma   90.00
#
_symmetry.space_group_name_H-M   'P 1'
#
loop_
_entity.id
_entity.type
_entity.pdbx_description
1 polymer ?
#
loop_
_entity_poly.entity_id
_entity_poly.type
_entity_poly.pdbx_seq_one_letter_code
_entity_poly.pdbx_strand_id
1 'polypeptide(L)' 'KEDEPRITVYAFGQALKPAENSIVTRPGRYYQMCTNYAVVGEVFTKTTYKLEDQWEGTNKVFRAVIEDYQVLAEE' A
#
# COMPACT_ATOMS: atom_id res chain seq x y z
N LYS A 1 11.44 -4.52 31.58
CA LYS A 1 10.52 -3.54 30.94
C LYS A 1 9.75 -4.38 29.94
N GLU A 2 8.46 -4.64 30.16
CA GLU A 2 7.67 -5.48 29.27
C GLU A 2 7.77 -4.94 27.84
N ASP A 3 7.99 -5.81 26.87
CA ASP A 3 8.07 -5.44 25.46
C ASP A 3 6.73 -4.84 25.03
N GLU A 4 6.66 -3.51 24.94
CA GLU A 4 5.50 -2.81 24.40
C GLU A 4 5.20 -3.38 22.99
N PRO A 5 3.96 -3.83 22.72
CA PRO A 5 3.65 -4.55 21.50
C PRO A 5 3.80 -3.64 20.27
N ARG A 6 4.59 -4.13 19.30
CA ARG A 6 4.82 -3.49 17.99
C ARG A 6 4.26 -4.36 16.88
N ILE A 7 3.61 -3.74 15.90
CA ILE A 7 3.13 -4.39 14.69
C ILE A 7 3.83 -3.72 13.51
N THR A 8 4.50 -4.51 12.66
CA THR A 8 5.07 -3.99 11.42
C THR A 8 4.22 -4.44 10.24
N VAL A 9 3.78 -3.47 9.42
CA VAL A 9 2.99 -3.68 8.21
C VAL A 9 3.86 -3.35 7.01
N TYR A 10 3.99 -4.31 6.09
CA TYR A 10 4.59 -4.10 4.78
C TYR A 10 3.48 -3.89 3.75
N ALA A 11 3.62 -2.89 2.90
CA ALA A 11 2.68 -2.64 1.81
C ALA A 11 3.42 -2.47 0.48
N PHE A 12 2.76 -2.87 -0.61
CA PHE A 12 3.22 -2.73 -1.97
C PHE A 12 2.13 -2.05 -2.80
N GLY A 13 2.51 -1.04 -3.57
CA GLY A 13 1.65 -0.37 -4.54
C GLY A 13 2.34 -0.32 -5.89
N GLN A 14 1.55 -0.53 -6.96
CA GLN A 14 2.01 -0.39 -8.34
C GLN A 14 1.08 0.53 -9.12
N ALA A 15 1.68 1.39 -9.94
CA ALA A 15 0.99 2.23 -10.91
C ALA A 15 1.13 1.61 -12.30
N LEU A 16 0.02 1.58 -13.04
CA LEU A 16 -0.08 0.96 -14.36
C LEU A 16 -0.52 1.97 -15.40
N LYS A 17 0.04 1.88 -16.61
CA LYS A 17 -0.48 2.57 -17.81
C LYS A 17 -0.73 1.54 -18.92
N PRO A 18 -1.60 1.81 -19.91
CA PRO A 18 -1.70 0.97 -21.10
C PRO A 18 -0.33 0.75 -21.74
N ALA A 19 0.03 -0.50 -22.01
CA ALA A 19 1.27 -0.82 -22.69
C ALA A 19 1.26 -0.30 -24.13
N GLU A 20 2.44 -0.18 -24.74
CA GLU A 20 2.54 0.24 -26.14
C GLU A 20 1.77 -0.74 -27.04
N ASN A 21 0.99 -0.20 -27.99
CA ASN A 21 0.12 -0.97 -28.89
C ASN A 21 -0.90 -1.88 -28.18
N SER A 22 -1.28 -1.59 -26.92
CA SER A 22 -2.26 -2.40 -26.19
C SER A 22 -3.72 -2.00 -26.39
N ILE A 23 -3.98 -0.88 -27.05
CA ILE A 23 -5.33 -0.42 -27.34
C ILE A 23 -5.81 -1.03 -28.66
N VAL A 24 -6.94 -1.73 -28.62
CA VAL A 24 -7.58 -2.26 -29.82
C VAL A 24 -8.17 -1.12 -30.64
N THR A 25 -7.57 -0.85 -31.80
CA THR A 25 -8.01 0.21 -32.72
C THR A 25 -8.87 -0.28 -33.88
N ARG A 26 -9.01 -1.60 -34.07
CA ARG A 26 -9.90 -2.13 -35.12
C ARG A 26 -11.38 -1.89 -34.75
N PRO A 27 -12.25 -1.52 -35.70
CA PRO A 27 -13.68 -1.43 -35.47
C PRO A 27 -14.27 -2.77 -34.98
N GLY A 28 -15.23 -2.70 -34.04
CA GLY A 28 -15.92 -3.87 -33.50
C GLY A 28 -16.14 -3.80 -31.99
N ARG A 29 -16.60 -4.91 -31.42
CA ARG A 29 -17.01 -5.01 -30.00
C ARG A 29 -15.95 -4.59 -28.98
N TYR A 30 -14.66 -4.72 -29.35
CA TYR A 30 -13.54 -4.48 -28.45
C TYR A 30 -12.78 -3.19 -28.77
N TYR A 31 -13.31 -2.32 -29.63
CA TYR A 31 -12.67 -1.04 -29.95
C TYR A 31 -12.45 -0.22 -28.67
N GLN A 32 -11.24 0.35 -28.54
CA GLN A 32 -10.74 1.06 -27.34
C GLN A 32 -10.53 0.21 -26.08
N MET A 33 -10.64 -1.12 -26.17
CA MET A 33 -10.30 -1.99 -25.05
C MET A 33 -8.78 -2.11 -24.91
N CYS A 34 -8.26 -1.91 -23.70
CA CYS A 34 -6.87 -2.16 -23.35
C CYS A 34 -6.64 -3.66 -23.11
N THR A 35 -5.66 -4.25 -23.79
CA THR A 35 -5.35 -5.70 -23.67
C THR A 35 -4.22 -5.98 -22.68
N ASN A 36 -3.40 -4.98 -22.37
CA ASN A 36 -2.27 -5.12 -21.47
C ASN A 36 -1.84 -3.78 -20.85
N TYR A 37 -1.27 -3.86 -19.65
CA TYR A 37 -0.73 -2.72 -18.92
C TYR A 37 0.77 -2.89 -18.70
N ALA A 38 1.50 -1.78 -18.71
CA ALA A 38 2.88 -1.69 -18.31
C ALA A 38 2.98 -1.02 -16.93
N VAL A 39 3.83 -1.57 -16.07
CA VAL A 39 4.20 -0.95 -14.80
C VAL A 39 4.99 0.33 -15.06
N VAL A 40 4.65 1.40 -14.35
CA VAL A 40 5.30 2.71 -14.48
C VAL A 40 5.81 3.29 -13.17
N GLY A 41 5.47 2.64 -12.06
CA GLY A 41 5.95 3.02 -10.75
C GLY A 41 5.57 1.94 -9.77
N GLU A 42 6.48 1.69 -8.85
CA GLU A 42 6.30 0.75 -7.75
C GLU A 42 6.72 1.47 -6.47
N VAL A 43 6.03 1.16 -5.38
CA VAL A 43 6.35 1.67 -4.06
C VAL A 43 6.18 0.55 -3.06
N PHE A 44 7.21 0.37 -2.25
CA PHE A 44 7.19 -0.53 -1.10
C PHE A 44 7.27 0.32 0.15
N THR A 45 6.48 0.01 1.16
CA THR A 45 6.53 0.71 2.43
C THR A 45 6.56 -0.26 3.58
N LYS A 46 7.20 0.17 4.66
CA LYS A 46 7.21 -0.50 5.95
C LYS A 46 6.76 0.50 7.00
N THR A 47 5.69 0.18 7.69
CA THR A 47 5.16 1.00 8.78
C THR A 47 5.18 0.19 10.06
N THR A 48 5.86 0.69 11.09
CA THR A 48 5.84 0.10 12.42
C THR A 48 4.88 0.88 13.31
N TYR A 49 3.89 0.18 13.85
CA TYR A 49 2.92 0.70 14.80
C TYR A 49 3.29 0.26 16.20
N LYS A 50 3.29 1.21 17.13
CA LYS A 50 3.29 0.94 18.57
C LYS A 50 1.84 0.97 19.05
N LEU A 51 1.43 -0.06 19.79
CA LEU A 51 0.13 -0.03 20.47
C LEU A 51 0.31 0.62 21.84
N GLU A 52 -0.39 1.73 22.04
CA GLU A 52 -0.41 2.46 23.30
C GLU A 52 -1.71 2.21 24.05
N ASP A 53 -1.60 2.13 25.38
CA ASP A 53 -2.75 2.10 26.26
C ASP A 53 -3.39 3.49 26.32
N GLN A 54 -4.69 3.57 26.08
CA GLN A 54 -5.50 4.76 26.29
C GLN A 54 -6.72 4.39 27.14
N TRP A 55 -7.09 5.27 28.07
CA TRP A 55 -8.28 5.08 28.90
C TRP A 55 -9.40 6.00 28.41
N GLU A 56 -10.56 5.41 28.13
CA GLU A 56 -11.78 6.13 27.80
C GLU A 56 -12.83 5.84 28.88
N GLY A 57 -12.93 6.75 29.85
CA GLY A 57 -13.72 6.51 31.06
C GLY A 57 -13.16 5.34 31.86
N THR A 58 -13.97 4.28 32.02
CA THR A 58 -13.58 3.04 32.71
C THR A 58 -13.02 1.96 31.77
N ASN A 59 -13.02 2.18 30.46
CA ASN A 59 -12.57 1.19 29.49
C ASN A 59 -11.11 1.42 29.09
N LYS A 60 -10.30 0.35 29.12
CA LYS A 60 -8.97 0.34 28.53
C LYS A 60 -9.10 0.06 27.03
N VAL A 61 -8.68 1.01 26.21
CA VAL A 61 -8.64 0.90 24.75
C VAL A 61 -7.20 0.94 24.27
N PHE A 62 -6.92 0.33 23.13
CA PHE A 62 -5.59 0.36 22.51
C PHE A 62 -5.61 1.28 21.30
N ARG A 63 -4.67 2.21 21.26
CA ARG A 63 -4.47 3.09 20.11
C ARG A 63 -3.21 2.68 19.36
N ALA A 64 -3.34 2.40 18.07
CA ALA A 64 -2.18 2.23 17.21
C ALA A 64 -1.60 3.61 16.86
N VAL A 65 -0.34 3.82 17.18
CA VAL A 65 0.43 5.03 16.85
C VAL A 65 1.55 4.64 15.91
N ILE A 66 1.77 5.43 14.85
CA ILE A 66 2.87 5.21 13.93
C ILE A 66 4.16 5.56 14.68
N GLU A 67 5.00 4.56 14.91
CA GLU A 67 6.33 4.71 15.51
C GLU A 67 7.36 5.03 14.41
N ASP A 68 7.28 4.34 13.28
CA ASP A 68 8.19 4.52 12.15
C ASP A 68 7.48 4.28 10.81
N TYR A 69 7.90 5.03 9.78
CA TYR A 69 7.42 4.89 8.41
C TYR A 69 8.59 5.01 7.43
N GLN A 70 8.75 3.99 6.60
CA GLN A 70 9.84 3.90 5.63
C GLN A 70 9.27 3.62 4.24
N VAL A 71 9.71 4.41 3.25
CA VAL A 71 9.60 4.01 1.84
C VAL A 71 10.82 3.17 1.53
N LEU A 72 10.58 1.91 1.20
CA LEU A 72 11.61 0.95 0.80
C LEU A 72 11.86 1.18 -0.70
N ALA A 73 12.80 2.06 -1.04
CA ALA A 73 13.26 2.16 -2.41
C ALA A 73 14.05 0.90 -2.78
N GLU A 74 13.92 0.43 -4.03
CA GLU A 74 14.95 -0.42 -4.61
C GLU A 74 16.18 0.48 -4.88
N GLU A 75 17.29 0.21 -4.20
CA GLU A 75 18.61 0.81 -4.53
C GLU A 75 19.09 0.37 -5.92
#